data_AF-Q6LEI2-F1
#
_entry.id   AF-Q6LEI2-F1
#
_cell.length_a   1.000
_cell.length_b   1.000
_cell.length_c   1.000
_cell.angle_alpha   90.00
_cell.angle_beta   90.00
_cell.angle_gamma   90.00
#
_symmetry.space_group_name_H-M   'P 1'
#
loop_
_entity.id
_entity.type
_entity.pdbx_description
1 polymer ?
#
loop_
_entity_poly.entity_id
_entity_poly.type
_entity_poly.pdbx_seq_one_letter_code
_entity_poly.pdbx_strand_id
1 'polypeptide(L)' 'KPKYQVRWKIIESYEGNSYTFIDPTQLPYNEKWEFPRNNLQF' A
#
# COMPACT_ATOMS: atom_id res chain seq x y z
N LYS A 1 4.83 6.37 20.98
CA LYS A 1 5.83 5.87 20.00
C LYS A 1 5.26 6.10 18.60
N PRO A 2 5.96 6.81 17.70
CA PRO A 2 5.48 7.01 16.34
C PRO A 2 5.40 5.65 15.62
N LYS A 3 4.28 5.40 14.93
CA LYS A 3 4.09 4.21 14.10
C LYS A 3 4.49 4.55 12.66
N TYR A 4 5.14 3.62 11.99
CA TYR A 4 5.46 3.75 10.57
C TYR A 4 4.16 3.88 9.76
N GLN A 5 4.14 4.80 8.79
CA GLN A 5 3.02 5.01 7.88
C GLN A 5 3.56 5.18 6.46
N VAL A 6 2.88 4.53 5.50
CA VAL A 6 3.16 4.70 4.08
C VAL A 6 2.76 6.13 3.69
N ARG A 7 3.69 6.89 3.12
CA ARG A 7 3.45 8.28 2.71
C ARG A 7 2.83 8.41 1.31
N TRP A 8 2.99 7.39 0.49
CA TRP A 8 2.39 7.31 -0.84
C TRP A 8 0.90 7.00 -0.72
N LYS A 9 0.07 7.77 -1.42
CA LYS A 9 -1.38 7.57 -1.48
C LYS A 9 -1.81 7.43 -2.92
N ILE A 10 -2.74 6.52 -3.16
CA ILE A 10 -3.34 6.31 -4.48
C ILE A 10 -4.65 7.09 -4.54
N ILE A 11 -4.85 7.86 -5.61
CA ILE A 11 -6.07 8.63 -5.83
C ILE A 11 -7.09 7.72 -6.51
N GLU A 12 -8.25 7.55 -5.89
CA GLU A 12 -9.36 6.72 -6.41
C GLU A 12 -10.22 7.49 -7.41
N SER A 13 -10.63 8.69 -7.00
CA SER A 13 -11.54 9.54 -7.75
C SER A 13 -11.11 10.99 -7.65
N TYR A 14 -11.47 11.73 -8.70
CA TYR A 14 -11.25 13.15 -8.83
C TYR A 14 -12.59 13.81 -9.15
N GLU A 15 -13.09 14.60 -8.21
CA GLU A 15 -14.28 15.45 -8.42
C GLU A 15 -13.87 16.90 -8.16
N GLY A 16 -13.33 17.58 -9.17
CA GLY A 16 -12.77 18.92 -9.01
C GLY A 16 -11.56 18.93 -8.09
N ASN A 17 -11.39 19.91 -7.19
CA ASN A 17 -10.21 19.97 -6.28
C ASN A 17 -10.21 18.93 -5.14
N SER A 18 -11.19 18.01 -5.12
CA SER A 18 -11.31 16.98 -4.10
C SER A 18 -10.76 15.66 -4.62
N TYR A 19 -9.79 15.11 -3.87
CA TYR A 19 -9.17 13.83 -4.14
C TYR A 19 -9.60 12.82 -3.08
N THR A 20 -10.19 11.72 -3.51
CA THR A 20 -10.45 10.57 -2.63
C THR A 20 -9.26 9.64 -2.67
N PHE A 21 -8.78 9.20 -1.50
CA PHE A 21 -7.65 8.27 -1.42
C PHE A 21 -8.16 6.86 -1.19
N ILE A 22 -7.59 5.90 -1.93
CA ILE A 22 -7.82 4.48 -1.67
C ILE A 22 -7.15 4.12 -0.35
N ASP A 23 -7.88 3.44 0.52
CA ASP A 23 -7.29 2.81 1.70
C ASP A 23 -6.43 1.62 1.21
N PRO A 24 -5.11 1.60 1.47
CA PRO A 24 -4.25 0.52 1.01
C PRO A 24 -4.65 -0.85 1.56
N THR A 25 -5.44 -0.91 2.64
CA THR A 25 -5.99 -2.16 3.18
C THR A 25 -7.11 -2.76 2.33
N GLN A 26 -7.74 -1.97 1.46
CA GLN A 26 -8.76 -2.45 0.51
C GLN A 26 -8.14 -3.05 -0.76
N LEU A 27 -6.85 -2.84 -0.99
CA LEU A 27 -6.16 -3.40 -2.15
C LEU A 27 -5.89 -4.89 -1.93
N PRO A 28 -6.23 -5.75 -2.90
CA PRO A 28 -5.95 -7.17 -2.78
C PRO A 28 -4.44 -7.39 -2.75
N TYR A 29 -3.94 -8.06 -1.71
CA TYR A 29 -2.57 -8.54 -1.69
C TYR A 29 -2.46 -9.78 -2.57
N ASN A 30 -1.43 -9.82 -3.42
CA ASN A 30 -1.18 -10.96 -4.29
C ASN A 30 -0.07 -11.83 -3.67
N GLU A 31 -0.44 -13.02 -3.21
CA GLU A 31 0.46 -14.01 -2.59
C GLU A 31 1.59 -14.48 -3.52
N LYS A 32 1.48 -14.27 -4.84
CA LYS A 32 2.58 -14.54 -5.77
C LYS A 32 3.82 -13.67 -5.51
N TRP A 33 3.67 -12.57 -4.78
CA TRP A 33 4.79 -11.73 -4.34
C TRP A 33 5.48 -12.27 -3.09
N GLU A 34 4.98 -13.35 -2.49
CA GLU A 34 5.67 -13.98 -1.38
C GLU A 34 7.01 -14.58 -1.85
N PHE A 35 8.03 -14.31 -1.05
CA PHE A 35 9.37 -14.83 -1.27
C PHE A 35 9.81 -15.62 -0.04
N PRO A 36 10.34 -16.85 -0.20
CA PRO A 36 10.82 -17.65 0.92
C PRO A 36 11.85 -16.87 1.74
N ARG A 37 11.54 -16.57 3.00
CA ARG A 37 12.43 -15.79 3.87
C ARG A 37 13.77 -16.46 4.10
N ASN A 38 13.82 -17.79 4.04
CA ASN A 38 15.05 -18.56 4.15
C ASN A 38 16.02 -18.30 2.97
N ASN A 39 15.50 -17.82 1.84
CA ASN A 39 16.28 -17.47 0.67
C ASN A 39 16.65 -15.97 0.65
N LEU A 40 16.24 -15.19 1.67
CA LEU A 40 16.60 -13.79 1.80
C LEU A 40 17.96 -13.70 2.51
N GLN A 41 19.01 -13.39 1.75
CA GLN A 41 20.34 -13.12 2.29
C GLN A 41 20.55 -11.60 2.39
N PHE A 42 21.20 -11.16 3.46
CA PHE A 42 21.48 -9.75 3.77
C PHE A 42 22.87 -9.34 3.29
#